data_AF-A0A418GGW9-F1
#
_entry.id   AF-A0A418GGW9-F1
#
_cell.length_a   1.000
_cell.length_b   1.000
_cell.length_c   1.000
_cell.angle_alpha   90.00
_cell.angle_beta   90.00
_cell.angle_gamma   90.00
#
_symmetry.space_group_name_H-M   'P 1'
#
loop_
_entity.id
_entity.type
_entity.pdbx_description
1 polymer ?
#
loop_
_entity_poly.entity_id
_entity_poly.type
_entity_poly.pdbx_seq_one_letter_code
_entity_poly.pdbx_strand_id
1 'polypeptide(L)' 'FIYQTRSYLELWLPMLETNNRSYLTVAIGCTGGKHRSVYIAEQLADYFRSRGKNVQSRHRTLEKRKP' A
#
# COMPACT_ATOMS: atom_id res chain seq x y z
N PHE A 1 4.61 -0.18 13.29
CA PHE A 1 3.57 -0.15 12.25
C PHE A 1 4.13 -0.53 10.87
N ILE A 2 4.87 0.35 10.17
CA ILE A 2 5.32 0.10 8.77
C ILE A 2 6.03 -1.25 8.61
N TYR A 3 7.06 -1.52 9.43
CA TYR A 3 7.78 -2.79 9.38
C TYR A 3 6.88 -4.01 9.60
N GLN A 4 5.99 -3.94 10.60
CA GLN A 4 5.08 -5.03 10.90
C GLN A 4 4.05 -5.25 9.78
N THR A 5 3.48 -4.18 9.22
CA THR A 5 2.57 -4.27 8.07
C THR A 5 3.28 -4.82 6.84
N ARG A 6 4.51 -4.36 6.56
CA ARG A 6 5.34 -4.90 5.49
C ARG A 6 5.59 -6.40 5.68
N SER A 7 6.09 -6.82 6.84
CA SER A 7 6.39 -8.24 7.10
C SER A 7 5.13 -9.10 7.00
N TYR A 8 4.00 -8.60 7.47
CA TYR A 8 2.72 -9.28 7.31
C TYR A 8 2.37 -9.43 5.82
N LEU A 9 2.43 -8.34 5.04
CA LEU A 9 2.15 -8.42 3.61
C LEU A 9 3.11 -9.38 2.90
N GLU A 10 4.42 -9.32 3.18
CA GLU A 10 5.41 -10.24 2.58
C GLU A 10 5.14 -11.71 2.88
N LEU A 11 4.67 -12.02 4.09
CA LEU A 11 4.33 -13.38 4.47
C LEU A 11 3.15 -13.93 3.66
N TRP A 12 2.11 -13.12 3.47
CA TRP A 12 0.86 -13.57 2.85
C TRP A 12 0.83 -13.41 1.33
N LEU A 13 1.62 -12.49 0.78
CA LEU A 13 1.58 -12.15 -0.64
C LEU A 13 1.77 -13.37 -1.56
N PRO A 14 2.72 -14.29 -1.32
CA PRO A 14 2.89 -15.46 -2.20
C PRO A 14 1.65 -16.35 -2.26
N MET A 15 0.95 -16.52 -1.13
CA MET A 15 -0.30 -17.29 -1.07
C MET A 15 -1.46 -16.56 -1.75
N LEU A 16 -1.45 -15.23 -1.73
CA LEU A 16 -2.46 -14.44 -2.43
C LEU A 16 -2.22 -14.41 -3.95
N GLU A 17 -0.96 -14.51 -4.39
CA GLU A 17 -0.58 -14.57 -5.80
C GLU A 17 -0.93 -15.90 -6.46
N THR A 18 -0.95 -17.01 -5.71
CA THR A 18 -1.42 -18.30 -6.21
C THR A 18 -2.93 -18.40 -6.28
N ASN A 19 -3.65 -17.51 -5.57
CA ASN A 19 -5.09 -17.37 -5.77
C ASN A 19 -5.34 -16.65 -7.10
N ASN A 20 -6.35 -17.10 -7.84
CA ASN A 20 -6.66 -16.65 -9.21
C ASN A 20 -7.23 -15.20 -9.28
N ARG A 21 -6.77 -14.29 -8.41
CA ARG A 21 -7.14 -12.88 -8.34
C ARG A 21 -6.09 -12.03 -9.03
N SER A 22 -6.54 -11.09 -9.85
CA SER A 22 -5.65 -10.24 -10.65
C SER A 22 -5.03 -9.07 -9.88
N TYR A 23 -5.53 -8.73 -8.68
CA TYR A 23 -5.03 -7.61 -7.89
C TYR A 23 -5.33 -7.76 -6.39
N LEU A 24 -4.47 -7.17 -5.56
CA LEU A 24 -4.66 -7.00 -4.12
C LEU A 24 -4.71 -5.50 -3.81
N THR A 25 -5.69 -5.06 -3.02
CA THR A 25 -5.79 -3.67 -2.55
C THR A 25 -5.57 -3.61 -1.05
N VAL A 26 -4.67 -2.73 -0.60
CA VAL A 26 -4.40 -2.48 0.82
C VAL A 26 -4.73 -1.02 1.13
N ALA A 27 -5.70 -0.78 2.01
CA ALA A 27 -6.10 0.56 2.42
C ALA A 27 -5.44 0.94 3.75
N ILE A 28 -4.78 2.10 3.79
CA ILE A 28 -4.13 2.61 4.99
C ILE A 28 -4.83 3.90 5.44
N GLY A 29 -5.36 3.88 6.67
CA GLY A 29 -6.01 5.03 7.30
C GLY A 29 -5.26 5.50 8.56
N CYS A 30 -5.38 6.78 8.88
CA CYS A 30 -5.02 7.33 10.18
C CYS A 30 -6.10 8.32 10.64
N THR A 31 -6.27 8.52 11.94
CA THR A 31 -7.26 9.44 12.53
C THR A 31 -7.10 10.90 12.04
N GLY A 32 -5.88 11.31 11.65
CA GLY A 32 -5.61 12.63 11.03
C GLY A 32 -5.60 12.66 9.49
N GLY A 33 -5.93 11.54 8.83
CA GLY A 33 -6.23 11.36 7.40
C GLY A 33 -5.18 11.69 6.32
N LYS A 34 -4.21 12.58 6.55
CA LYS A 34 -3.44 13.21 5.46
C LYS A 34 -1.92 13.03 5.51
N HIS A 35 -1.32 12.88 6.69
CA HIS A 35 0.15 12.86 6.81
C HIS A 35 0.67 11.43 7.00
N ARG A 36 0.19 10.74 8.04
CA ARG A 36 0.67 9.40 8.37
C ARG A 36 0.22 8.34 7.36
N SER A 37 -1.06 8.35 6.98
CA SER A 37 -1.59 7.39 5.99
C SER A 37 -0.87 7.49 4.65
N VAL A 38 -0.66 8.72 4.16
CA VAL A 38 0.07 8.99 2.90
C VAL A 38 1.51 8.51 3.01
N TYR A 39 2.24 8.91 4.06
CA TYR A 39 3.62 8.49 4.27
C TYR A 39 3.76 6.97 4.32
N ILE A 40 2.91 6.30 5.10
CA ILE A 40 2.93 4.84 5.23
C ILE A 40 2.61 4.17 3.89
N ALA A 41 1.60 4.65 3.17
CA ALA A 41 1.20 4.08 1.89
C ALA A 41 2.32 4.18 0.84
N GLU A 42 2.99 5.33 0.76
CA GLU A 42 4.13 5.51 -0.16
C GLU A 42 5.32 4.64 0.25
N GLN A 43 5.67 4.57 1.54
CA GLN A 43 6.76 3.70 2.02
C GLN A 43 6.52 2.22 1.68
N LEU A 44 5.28 1.73 1.84
CA LEU A 44 4.92 0.37 1.45
C LEU A 44 4.94 0.20 -0.08
N ALA A 45 4.44 1.18 -0.83
CA ALA A 45 4.43 1.13 -2.29
C ALA A 45 5.84 1.07 -2.86
N ASP A 46 6.73 1.95 -2.42
CA ASP A 46 8.13 2.01 -2.86
C ASP A 46 8.87 0.72 -2.50
N TYR A 47 8.63 0.19 -1.30
CA TYR A 47 9.17 -1.10 -0.91
C TYR A 47 8.77 -2.21 -1.90
N PHE A 48 7.48 -2.41 -2.15
CA PHE A 48 7.04 -3.49 -3.04
C PHE A 48 7.39 -3.24 -4.51
N ARG A 49 7.46 -1.99 -4.97
CA ARG A 49 8.02 -1.63 -6.28
C ARG A 49 9.48 -2.06 -6.40
N SER A 50 10.30 -1.79 -5.39
CA SER A 50 11.71 -2.22 -5.37
C SER A 50 11.89 -3.75 -5.36
N ARG A 51 10.85 -4.50 -4.96
CA ARG A 51 10.79 -5.96 -5.01
C ARG A 51 10.20 -6.49 -6.33
N GLY A 52 10.03 -5.62 -7.33
CA GLY A 52 9.54 -5.98 -8.67
C GLY A 52 8.03 -6.16 -8.76
N LYS A 53 7.24 -5.77 -7.75
CA LYS A 53 5.78 -5.84 -7.81
C LYS A 53 5.22 -4.62 -8.55
N ASN A 54 4.15 -4.82 -9.32
CA ASN A 54 3.43 -3.73 -9.96
C ASN A 54 2.45 -3.08 -8.95
N VAL A 55 2.83 -1.93 -8.39
CA VAL A 55 2.07 -1.27 -7.32
C VAL A 55 1.62 0.13 -7.72
N GLN A 56 0.31 0.34 -7.67
CA GLN A 56 -0.32 1.66 -7.78
C GLN A 56 -0.66 2.20 -6.39
N SER A 57 -0.26 3.43 -6.09
CA SER A 57 -0.70 4.15 -4.89
C SER A 57 -1.71 5.24 -5.28
N ARG A 58 -2.77 5.40 -4.48
CA ARG A 58 -3.81 6.42 -4.65
C ARG A 58 -4.10 7.11 -3.33
N HIS A 59 -4.20 8.44 -3.35
CA HIS A 59 -4.35 9.26 -2.16
C HIS A 59 -5.67 10.03 -2.20
N ARG A 60 -6.75 9.41 -1.73
CA ARG A 60 -8.13 9.95 -1.80
C ARG A 60 -8.25 11.43 -1.41
N THR A 61 -7.52 11.87 -0.38
CA THR A 61 -7.63 13.24 0.15
C THR A 61 -6.69 14.24 -0.53
N LEU A 62 -5.63 13.77 -1.20
CA LEU A 62 -4.71 14.61 -1.96
C LEU A 62 -5.18 14.79 -3.42
N GLU A 63 -5.76 13.75 -4.01
CA GLU A 63 -6.25 13.74 -5.40
C GLU A 63 -7.43 14.70 -5.64
N LYS A 64 -8.18 15.06 -4.60
CA LYS A 64 -9.25 16.09 -4.70
C LYS A 64 -8.72 17.52 -4.86
N ARG A 65 -7.41 17.74 -4.79
CA ARG A 65 -6.75 19.01 -5.08
C ARG A 65 -6.13 18.96 -6.48
N LYS A 66 -6.95 19.00 -7.52
CA LYS A 66 -6.53 19.49 -8.85
C LYS A 66 -7.40 20.71 -9.18
N PRO A 67 -6.82 21.86 -9.58
CA PRO A 67 -7.58 22.95 -10.17
C PRO A 67 -8.25 22.50 -11.47
#